data_AF-A0A535E8E6-F1
#
_entry.id   AF-A0A535E8E6-F1
#
_cell.length_a   1.000
_cell.length_b   1.000
_cell.length_c   1.000
_cell.angle_alpha   90.00
_cell.angle_beta   90.00
_cell.angle_gamma   90.00
#
_symmetry.space_group_name_H-M   'P 1'
#
loop_
_entity.id
_entity.type
_entity.pdbx_description
1 polymer ?
#
loop_
_entity_poly.entity_id
_entity_poly.type
_entity_poly.pdbx_seq_one_letter_code
_entity_poly.pdbx_strand_id
1 'polypeptide(L)'
;MTPAEARERIRACADLNAFISVTEEDGDGPVVAVKDLVDVRGTVTTGGGLLLPATPARRDAPVVRRLRAHGCVMIGKANLHEWAYGVTSQNPHYGGVRNPRAPDRIPGGSSGGSAAAVAAGLCDWAIGSDTGGSIRIPASFCGVVGFKPTLGSVETEGVVPLSRTLDTLGPLAPDVRSAVTALEMMTGWTGLLPAEPRPLAALRVAAARGWDEGLDPELAAAYARATEGLPVVDLPDRRRMGAAGLTILRAEAAAFHRDWLEQYPDRYGDEVRRILEQSLEVTRREYTEALLEQSRIRVETEAAMDGWDAVVVPTTRVMPPRPGEPYDRGNLTGYTRPFNTTGQPVVTVPAPLPEDAIPIGISVVGRFGGDAGVAEVALALETAWRT
;
A
#
# COMPACT_ATOMS: atom_id res chain seq x y z
N MET A 1 -3.77 16.02 15.64
CA MET A 1 -3.81 15.47 17.03
C MET A 1 -2.50 15.81 17.72
N THR A 2 -2.42 15.93 19.05
CA THR A 2 -1.10 16.09 19.71
C THR A 2 -0.36 14.75 19.82
N PRO A 3 0.99 14.72 19.86
CA PRO A 3 1.74 13.48 20.09
C PRO A 3 1.39 12.79 21.41
N ALA A 4 1.09 13.57 22.47
CA ALA A 4 0.68 13.03 23.76
C ALA A 4 -0.67 12.28 23.69
N GLU A 5 -1.67 12.87 23.04
CA GLU A 5 -2.97 12.22 22.78
C GLU A 5 -2.79 10.96 21.92
N ALA A 6 -1.94 11.01 20.89
CA ALA A 6 -1.63 9.85 20.07
C ALA A 6 -1.04 8.70 20.89
N ARG A 7 -0.03 8.96 21.75
CA ARG A 7 0.55 7.92 22.63
C ARG A 7 -0.46 7.37 23.63
N GLU A 8 -1.39 8.19 24.13
CA GLU A 8 -2.49 7.71 24.97
C GLU A 8 -3.42 6.76 24.22
N ARG A 9 -3.85 7.13 23.01
CA ARG A 9 -4.69 6.28 22.16
C ARG A 9 -3.99 4.97 21.78
N ILE A 10 -2.70 5.03 21.43
CA ILE A 10 -1.90 3.83 21.12
C ILE A 10 -1.89 2.87 22.32
N ARG A 11 -1.74 3.38 23.55
CA ARG A 11 -1.80 2.55 24.76
C ARG A 11 -3.19 1.99 25.01
N ALA A 12 -4.24 2.77 24.77
CA ALA A 12 -5.64 2.34 24.93
C ALA A 12 -6.05 1.27 23.90
N CYS A 13 -5.48 1.31 22.69
CA CYS A 13 -5.75 0.38 21.58
C CYS A 13 -4.59 -0.59 21.34
N ALA A 14 -3.86 -0.98 22.40
CA ALA A 14 -2.70 -1.87 22.29
C ALA A 14 -3.06 -3.25 21.71
N ASP A 15 -4.30 -3.68 21.84
CA ASP A 15 -4.81 -4.93 21.28
C ASP A 15 -4.84 -4.97 19.75
N LEU A 16 -4.84 -3.80 19.08
CA LEU A 16 -4.71 -3.71 17.63
C LEU A 16 -3.34 -4.15 17.14
N ASN A 17 -2.32 -4.08 18.02
CA ASN A 17 -0.92 -4.39 17.71
C ASN A 17 -0.40 -3.63 16.47
N ALA A 18 -0.83 -2.37 16.32
CA ALA A 18 -0.52 -1.53 15.16
C ALA A 18 0.93 -1.04 15.13
N PHE A 19 1.65 -1.08 16.25
CA PHE A 19 3.03 -0.57 16.40
C PHE A 19 3.96 -1.63 16.99
N ILE A 20 5.16 -1.74 16.43
CA ILE A 20 6.28 -2.50 17.01
C ILE A 20 6.98 -1.67 18.08
N SER A 21 7.10 -0.36 17.86
CA SER A 21 7.64 0.59 18.84
C SER A 21 6.98 1.96 18.71
N VAL A 22 6.97 2.70 19.79
CA VAL A 22 6.43 4.06 19.90
C VAL A 22 7.57 4.98 20.31
N THR A 23 7.64 6.19 19.74
CA THR A 23 8.69 7.17 20.06
C THR A 23 8.23 8.13 21.15
N GLU A 24 9.19 8.82 21.75
CA GLU A 24 8.93 9.98 22.62
C GLU A 24 9.05 11.31 21.85
N GLU A 25 9.00 11.29 20.51
CA GLU A 25 9.07 12.51 19.69
C GLU A 25 7.86 13.40 19.97
N ASP A 26 8.10 14.71 20.02
CA ASP A 26 7.10 15.73 20.36
C ASP A 26 7.14 16.89 19.36
N GLY A 27 6.07 17.68 19.32
CA GLY A 27 5.90 18.81 18.40
C GLY A 27 4.44 19.09 18.06
N ASP A 28 4.22 20.18 17.32
CA ASP A 28 2.88 20.70 17.02
C ASP A 28 2.36 20.36 15.60
N GLY A 29 3.15 19.63 14.81
CA GLY A 29 2.79 19.25 13.44
C GLY A 29 2.06 17.91 13.35
N PRO A 30 1.77 17.44 12.12
CA PRO A 30 1.06 16.18 11.91
C PRO A 30 1.77 14.99 12.55
N VAL A 31 1.00 14.14 13.22
CA VAL A 31 1.45 12.90 13.86
C VAL A 31 1.46 11.77 12.83
N VAL A 32 2.63 11.19 12.57
CA VAL A 32 2.85 10.24 11.48
C VAL A 32 3.32 8.89 12.01
N ALA A 33 2.59 7.82 11.67
CA ALA A 33 3.07 6.46 11.88
C ALA A 33 3.97 6.01 10.72
N VAL A 34 5.08 5.36 11.02
CA VAL A 34 6.08 4.98 10.00
C VAL A 34 6.20 3.47 9.93
N LYS A 35 5.87 2.83 8.79
CA LYS A 35 6.05 1.38 8.64
C LYS A 35 7.47 0.95 9.01
N ASP A 36 7.63 -0.13 9.78
CA ASP A 36 8.90 -0.55 10.38
C ASP A 36 9.96 -1.15 9.43
N LEU A 37 9.90 -0.75 8.16
CA LEU A 37 10.95 -0.96 7.17
C LEU A 37 11.62 0.34 6.74
N VAL A 38 11.15 1.50 7.23
CA VAL A 38 11.73 2.81 6.95
C VAL A 38 12.57 3.25 8.15
N ASP A 39 13.80 3.70 7.88
CA ASP A 39 14.69 4.22 8.90
C ASP A 39 14.19 5.55 9.49
N VAL A 40 14.05 5.58 10.82
CA VAL A 40 13.80 6.78 11.62
C VAL A 40 14.92 6.87 12.64
N ARG A 41 15.67 7.98 12.65
CA ARG A 41 16.81 8.20 13.55
C ARG A 41 16.40 7.95 15.00
N GLY A 42 17.18 7.13 15.69
CA GLY A 42 16.93 6.79 17.10
C GLY A 42 15.95 5.65 17.34
N THR A 43 15.38 5.07 16.28
CA THR A 43 14.54 3.85 16.35
C THR A 43 15.24 2.67 15.71
N VAL A 44 14.93 1.45 16.13
CA VAL A 44 15.35 0.23 15.43
C VAL A 44 14.45 0.01 14.21
N THR A 45 15.02 -0.41 13.08
CA THR A 45 14.28 -0.86 11.90
C THR A 45 14.38 -2.38 11.83
N THR A 46 13.27 -3.08 12.04
CA THR A 46 13.28 -4.56 12.11
C THR A 46 12.89 -5.22 10.80
N GLY A 47 12.20 -4.49 9.90
CA GLY A 47 11.56 -5.08 8.72
C GLY A 47 10.46 -6.10 9.09
N GLY A 48 10.01 -6.12 10.35
CA GLY A 48 9.10 -7.14 10.87
C GLY A 48 9.75 -8.51 11.01
N GLY A 49 11.08 -8.60 10.98
CA GLY A 49 11.84 -9.84 11.13
C GLY A 49 12.85 -9.79 12.27
N LEU A 50 13.69 -10.83 12.35
CA LEU A 50 14.65 -11.05 13.45
C LEU A 50 16.14 -10.97 13.04
N LEU A 51 16.43 -10.66 11.77
CA LEU A 51 17.78 -10.74 11.20
C LEU A 51 18.53 -9.41 11.19
N LEU A 52 17.81 -8.29 11.13
CA LEU A 52 18.44 -6.99 11.18
C LEU A 52 18.99 -6.72 12.59
N PRO A 53 20.12 -6.00 12.72
CA PRO A 53 20.65 -5.61 14.02
C PRO A 53 19.63 -4.81 14.82
N ALA A 54 19.52 -5.08 16.12
CA ALA A 54 18.72 -4.29 17.06
C ALA A 54 19.37 -2.93 17.40
N THR A 55 20.07 -2.32 16.43
CA THR A 55 20.78 -1.05 16.59
C THR A 55 19.91 0.07 16.03
N PRO A 56 19.67 1.16 16.78
CA PRO A 56 18.93 2.29 16.26
C PRO A 56 19.57 2.91 15.01
N ALA A 57 18.73 3.29 14.04
CA ALA A 57 19.17 3.98 12.84
C ALA A 57 19.89 5.30 13.20
N ARG A 58 21.05 5.53 12.58
CA ARG A 58 21.87 6.73 12.83
C ARG A 58 21.36 7.97 12.13
N ARG A 59 20.58 7.79 11.06
CA ARG A 59 20.02 8.85 10.22
C ARG A 59 18.60 8.49 9.83
N ASP A 60 17.81 9.52 9.57
CA ASP A 60 16.50 9.37 8.95
C ASP A 60 16.67 8.90 7.50
N ALA A 61 15.72 8.08 7.01
CA ALA A 61 15.49 7.94 5.58
C ALA A 61 15.17 9.32 4.96
N PRO A 62 15.50 9.59 3.69
CA PRO A 62 15.25 10.90 3.07
C PRO A 62 13.79 11.35 3.14
N VAL A 63 12.83 10.43 3.03
CA VAL A 63 11.40 10.74 3.20
C VAL A 63 11.10 11.24 4.62
N VAL A 64 11.63 10.59 5.66
CA VAL A 64 11.43 10.99 7.07
C VAL A 64 12.06 12.35 7.34
N ARG A 65 13.26 12.61 6.79
CA ARG A 65 13.93 13.92 6.88
C ARG A 65 13.08 15.03 6.25
N ARG A 66 12.45 14.76 5.09
CA ARG A 66 11.57 15.74 4.42
C ARG A 66 10.32 16.02 5.26
N LEU A 67 9.70 14.99 5.82
CA LEU A 67 8.53 15.15 6.67
C LEU A 67 8.83 15.97 7.94
N ARG A 68 9.98 15.73 8.58
CA ARG A 68 10.42 16.56 9.71
C ARG A 68 10.64 18.03 9.31
N ALA A 69 11.07 18.31 8.09
CA ALA A 69 11.18 19.68 7.59
C ALA A 69 9.80 20.37 7.42
N HIS A 70 8.72 19.59 7.29
CA HIS A 70 7.33 20.06 7.35
C HIS A 70 6.73 20.01 8.77
N GLY A 71 7.55 19.79 9.81
CA GLY A 71 7.12 19.75 11.20
C GLY A 71 6.41 18.45 11.62
N CYS A 72 6.38 17.42 10.78
CA CYS A 72 5.75 16.15 11.13
C CYS A 72 6.48 15.44 12.29
N VAL A 73 5.73 14.81 13.18
CA VAL A 73 6.21 14.05 14.33
C VAL A 73 6.09 12.55 14.05
N MET A 74 7.20 11.82 14.09
CA MET A 74 7.19 10.37 13.85
C MET A 74 6.79 9.62 15.13
N ILE A 75 5.53 9.23 15.27
CA ILE A 75 4.98 8.70 16.53
C ILE A 75 5.46 7.29 16.88
N GLY A 76 5.87 6.50 15.88
CA GLY A 76 6.23 5.12 16.10
C GLY A 76 6.49 4.34 14.83
N LYS A 77 7.02 3.14 15.02
CA LYS A 77 7.27 2.16 13.96
C LYS A 77 6.07 1.21 13.86
N ALA A 78 5.28 1.38 12.80
CA ALA A 78 4.07 0.60 12.56
C ALA A 78 4.40 -0.85 12.19
N ASN A 79 3.63 -1.78 12.76
CA ASN A 79 3.77 -3.22 12.54
C ASN A 79 3.40 -3.59 11.08
N LEU A 80 3.94 -4.69 10.61
CA LEU A 80 3.92 -5.10 9.22
C LEU A 80 4.02 -6.62 9.08
N HIS A 81 3.63 -7.11 7.91
CA HIS A 81 3.99 -8.48 7.52
C HIS A 81 5.51 -8.57 7.34
N GLU A 82 6.10 -9.65 7.86
CA GLU A 82 7.55 -9.90 7.84
C GLU A 82 8.18 -9.64 6.45
N TRP A 83 9.25 -8.84 6.43
CA TRP A 83 10.01 -8.40 5.25
C TRP A 83 9.17 -7.75 4.14
N ALA A 84 8.02 -7.20 4.51
CA ALA A 84 6.98 -6.77 3.58
C ALA A 84 6.44 -7.87 2.65
N TYR A 85 6.83 -9.15 2.83
CA TYR A 85 6.61 -10.20 1.84
C TYR A 85 5.31 -11.01 2.06
N GLY A 86 4.26 -10.35 2.50
CA GLY A 86 2.92 -10.93 2.61
C GLY A 86 1.82 -9.87 2.68
N VAL A 87 0.57 -10.32 2.70
CA VAL A 87 -0.60 -9.45 2.46
C VAL A 87 -1.62 -9.45 3.59
N THR A 88 -1.24 -9.96 4.76
CA THR A 88 -2.16 -10.15 5.90
C THR A 88 -1.77 -9.39 7.16
N SER A 89 -0.50 -8.97 7.25
CA SER A 89 0.12 -8.44 8.47
C SER A 89 -0.04 -9.35 9.70
N GLN A 90 -0.19 -10.65 9.49
CA GLN A 90 0.03 -11.67 10.51
C GLN A 90 1.53 -11.93 10.60
N ASN A 91 2.15 -11.46 11.68
CA ASN A 91 3.59 -11.54 11.88
C ASN A 91 3.91 -12.52 13.02
N PRO A 92 4.72 -13.57 12.79
CA PRO A 92 5.02 -14.57 13.82
C PRO A 92 5.94 -14.07 14.93
N HIS A 93 6.68 -12.98 14.69
CA HIS A 93 7.69 -12.46 15.61
C HIS A 93 7.15 -11.33 16.50
N TYR A 94 6.31 -10.47 15.92
CA TYR A 94 5.74 -9.28 16.58
C TYR A 94 4.23 -9.39 16.82
N GLY A 95 3.63 -10.55 16.52
CA GLY A 95 2.17 -10.75 16.59
C GLY A 95 1.43 -10.14 15.40
N GLY A 96 0.25 -10.67 15.11
CA GLY A 96 -0.61 -10.17 14.04
C GLY A 96 -1.26 -8.83 14.38
N VAL A 97 -1.39 -7.97 13.36
CA VAL A 97 -2.19 -6.74 13.46
C VAL A 97 -3.67 -7.08 13.35
N ARG A 98 -4.53 -6.43 14.16
CA ARG A 98 -5.99 -6.57 14.09
C ARG A 98 -6.62 -5.45 13.26
N ASN A 99 -7.71 -5.76 12.56
CA ASN A 99 -8.45 -4.78 11.78
C ASN A 99 -9.47 -4.03 12.67
N PRO A 100 -9.31 -2.71 12.90
CA PRO A 100 -10.23 -1.96 13.76
C PRO A 100 -11.65 -1.84 13.18
N ARG A 101 -11.83 -2.02 11.87
CA ARG A 101 -13.13 -1.95 11.20
C ARG A 101 -13.78 -3.33 10.98
N ALA A 102 -13.06 -4.40 11.25
CA ALA A 102 -13.56 -5.77 11.18
C ALA A 102 -12.74 -6.67 12.13
N PRO A 103 -13.00 -6.66 13.44
CA PRO A 103 -12.10 -7.24 14.45
C PRO A 103 -11.82 -8.74 14.30
N ASP A 104 -12.68 -9.49 13.62
CA ASP A 104 -12.50 -10.92 13.32
C ASP A 104 -11.80 -11.18 11.96
N ARG A 105 -11.27 -10.13 11.32
CA ARG A 105 -10.61 -10.17 10.01
C ARG A 105 -9.22 -9.55 10.04
N ILE A 106 -8.40 -9.93 9.05
CA ILE A 106 -7.10 -9.31 8.85
C ILE A 106 -7.24 -7.86 8.36
N PRO A 107 -6.28 -6.98 8.68
CA PRO A 107 -6.24 -5.61 8.15
C PRO A 107 -5.67 -5.54 6.72
N GLY A 108 -5.28 -6.68 6.14
CA GLY A 108 -4.49 -6.70 4.91
C GLY A 108 -3.02 -6.39 5.18
N GLY A 109 -2.22 -6.22 4.13
CA GLY A 109 -0.78 -6.02 4.31
C GLY A 109 0.03 -5.82 3.04
N SER A 110 1.33 -5.59 3.17
CA SER A 110 2.10 -5.67 4.42
C SER A 110 2.05 -4.44 5.32
N SER A 111 1.44 -3.32 4.90
CA SER A 111 1.33 -2.10 5.73
C SER A 111 0.09 -2.10 6.65
N GLY A 112 -0.26 -3.25 7.23
CA GLY A 112 -1.48 -3.39 8.04
C GLY A 112 -1.46 -2.55 9.31
N GLY A 113 -0.31 -2.44 9.99
CA GLY A 113 -0.18 -1.56 11.17
C GLY A 113 -0.38 -0.09 10.81
N SER A 114 0.15 0.35 9.67
CA SER A 114 -0.07 1.71 9.16
C SER A 114 -1.55 1.99 8.90
N ALA A 115 -2.26 1.07 8.23
CA ALA A 115 -3.69 1.24 7.95
C ALA A 115 -4.55 1.18 9.23
N ALA A 116 -4.27 0.23 10.12
CA ALA A 116 -4.97 0.11 11.39
C ALA A 116 -4.77 1.34 12.28
N ALA A 117 -3.56 1.90 12.32
CA ALA A 117 -3.28 3.12 13.07
C ALA A 117 -4.08 4.33 12.56
N VAL A 118 -4.23 4.48 11.24
CA VAL A 118 -5.05 5.54 10.65
C VAL A 118 -6.53 5.29 10.92
N ALA A 119 -7.00 4.07 10.66
CA ALA A 119 -8.41 3.70 10.82
C ALA A 119 -8.93 3.82 12.27
N ALA A 120 -8.05 3.59 13.25
CA ALA A 120 -8.36 3.75 14.67
C ALA A 120 -8.04 5.16 15.21
N GLY A 121 -7.61 6.10 14.36
CA GLY A 121 -7.29 7.47 14.77
C GLY A 121 -6.16 7.54 15.80
N LEU A 122 -5.10 6.74 15.60
CA LEU A 122 -3.88 6.72 16.42
C LEU A 122 -2.79 7.65 15.88
N CYS A 123 -2.96 8.14 14.65
CA CYS A 123 -2.10 9.09 13.96
C CYS A 123 -2.94 9.90 12.96
N ASP A 124 -2.43 11.03 12.48
CA ASP A 124 -3.13 11.83 11.46
C ASP A 124 -3.05 11.14 10.08
N TRP A 125 -1.91 10.50 9.78
CA TRP A 125 -1.70 9.64 8.61
C TRP A 125 -0.45 8.76 8.80
N ALA A 126 -0.20 7.82 7.89
CA ALA A 126 0.91 6.87 8.02
C ALA A 126 1.69 6.66 6.71
N ILE A 127 2.98 6.37 6.82
CA ILE A 127 3.82 5.90 5.72
C ILE A 127 3.61 4.39 5.54
N GLY A 128 3.36 3.96 4.32
CA GLY A 128 3.39 2.55 3.90
C GLY A 128 4.38 2.29 2.77
N SER A 129 4.52 1.02 2.40
CA SER A 129 5.20 0.61 1.15
C SER A 129 4.29 -0.31 0.34
N ASP A 130 4.43 -0.28 -0.98
CA ASP A 130 3.60 -1.02 -1.94
C ASP A 130 4.45 -1.57 -3.09
N THR A 131 4.64 -2.89 -3.09
CA THR A 131 5.36 -3.65 -4.12
C THR A 131 4.41 -4.52 -4.96
N GLY A 132 3.28 -4.90 -4.36
CA GLY A 132 2.25 -5.74 -4.97
C GLY A 132 0.86 -5.46 -4.41
N GLY A 133 0.65 -4.26 -3.85
CA GLY A 133 -0.59 -3.84 -3.19
C GLY A 133 -0.47 -3.44 -1.73
N SER A 134 0.73 -3.36 -1.16
CA SER A 134 0.89 -3.25 0.30
C SER A 134 0.50 -1.92 0.94
N ILE A 135 0.14 -0.88 0.17
CA ILE A 135 -0.58 0.30 0.65
C ILE A 135 -2.09 0.11 0.39
N ARG A 136 -2.43 -0.33 -0.82
CA ARG A 136 -3.81 -0.38 -1.33
C ARG A 136 -4.68 -1.47 -0.71
N ILE A 137 -4.13 -2.67 -0.52
CA ILE A 137 -4.83 -3.79 0.13
C ILE A 137 -5.23 -3.43 1.56
N PRO A 138 -4.31 -2.97 2.44
CA PRO A 138 -4.72 -2.62 3.79
C PRO A 138 -5.56 -1.34 3.85
N ALA A 139 -5.39 -0.39 2.93
CA ALA A 139 -6.30 0.74 2.79
C ALA A 139 -7.75 0.29 2.52
N SER A 140 -7.93 -0.62 1.56
CA SER A 140 -9.22 -1.24 1.24
C SER A 140 -9.86 -1.92 2.46
N PHE A 141 -9.10 -2.76 3.16
CA PHE A 141 -9.63 -3.58 4.25
C PHE A 141 -9.87 -2.81 5.56
N CYS A 142 -9.11 -1.75 5.81
CA CYS A 142 -9.29 -0.90 6.98
C CYS A 142 -10.18 0.32 6.72
N GLY A 143 -10.69 0.50 5.50
CA GLY A 143 -11.58 1.61 5.17
C GLY A 143 -10.91 2.98 5.26
N VAL A 144 -9.66 3.07 4.83
CA VAL A 144 -8.89 4.32 4.76
C VAL A 144 -8.44 4.57 3.32
N VAL A 145 -7.97 5.77 3.02
CA VAL A 145 -7.39 6.09 1.72
C VAL A 145 -5.94 5.63 1.68
N GLY A 146 -5.54 5.00 0.57
CA GLY A 146 -4.15 4.62 0.31
C GLY A 146 -3.68 5.18 -1.02
N PHE A 147 -2.59 5.94 -1.03
CA PHE A 147 -2.02 6.51 -2.24
C PHE A 147 -0.69 5.83 -2.55
N LYS A 148 -0.66 5.03 -3.61
CA LYS A 148 0.59 4.55 -4.22
C LYS A 148 1.00 5.52 -5.34
N PRO A 149 1.98 6.41 -5.15
CA PRO A 149 2.38 7.35 -6.20
C PRO A 149 3.02 6.63 -7.39
N THR A 150 3.35 7.40 -8.42
CA THR A 150 4.15 6.90 -9.55
C THR A 150 5.44 6.27 -9.02
N LEU A 151 5.84 5.14 -9.62
CA LEU A 151 7.08 4.46 -9.26
C LEU A 151 8.26 5.42 -9.41
N GLY A 152 9.04 5.57 -8.33
CA GLY A 152 10.19 6.48 -8.27
C GLY A 152 9.88 7.90 -7.77
N SER A 153 8.62 8.25 -7.50
CA SER A 153 8.26 9.59 -6.97
C SER A 153 8.77 9.85 -5.56
N VAL A 154 8.91 8.80 -4.74
CA VAL A 154 9.45 8.88 -3.38
C VAL A 154 10.70 8.00 -3.29
N GLU A 155 11.79 8.59 -2.81
CA GLU A 155 13.07 7.91 -2.61
C GLU A 155 12.97 6.79 -1.56
N THR A 156 13.63 5.66 -1.85
CA THR A 156 13.65 4.45 -1.00
C THR A 156 15.00 4.20 -0.32
N GLU A 157 15.91 5.18 -0.29
CA GLU A 157 17.10 5.09 0.57
C GLU A 157 16.67 5.00 2.04
N GLY A 158 17.35 4.15 2.83
CA GLY A 158 16.98 3.90 4.23
C GLY A 158 15.71 3.05 4.38
N VAL A 159 15.32 2.33 3.34
CA VAL A 159 14.21 1.39 3.35
C VAL A 159 14.71 -0.04 3.18
N VAL A 160 14.24 -0.97 4.01
CA VAL A 160 14.46 -2.41 3.81
C VAL A 160 13.71 -2.83 2.55
N PRO A 161 14.41 -3.28 1.48
CA PRO A 161 13.77 -3.53 0.18
C PRO A 161 13.03 -4.88 0.18
N LEU A 162 11.97 -4.96 -0.62
CA LEU A 162 11.41 -6.22 -1.10
C LEU A 162 11.76 -6.44 -2.57
N SER A 163 11.56 -5.42 -3.40
CA SER A 163 11.95 -5.42 -4.81
C SER A 163 12.25 -3.99 -5.24
N ARG A 164 13.54 -3.68 -5.41
CA ARG A 164 14.00 -2.32 -5.75
C ARG A 164 13.39 -1.79 -7.06
N THR A 165 13.02 -2.68 -7.97
CA THR A 165 12.37 -2.32 -9.24
C THR A 165 10.89 -1.96 -9.08
N LEU A 166 10.24 -2.37 -7.99
CA LEU A 166 8.78 -2.27 -7.82
C LEU A 166 8.36 -1.50 -6.56
N ASP A 167 9.23 -1.39 -5.57
CA ASP A 167 8.95 -0.79 -4.27
C ASP A 167 8.59 0.69 -4.42
N THR A 168 7.41 1.05 -3.93
CA THR A 168 6.93 2.43 -3.87
C THR A 168 6.54 2.78 -2.44
N LEU A 169 6.97 3.92 -1.92
CA LEU A 169 6.45 4.48 -0.67
C LEU A 169 5.27 5.40 -0.95
N GLY A 170 4.31 5.45 -0.03
CA GLY A 170 3.18 6.35 -0.14
C GLY A 170 2.35 6.41 1.14
N PRO A 171 1.44 7.38 1.24
CA PRO A 171 0.66 7.60 2.45
C PRO A 171 -0.59 6.70 2.52
N LEU A 172 -0.96 6.36 3.75
CA LEU A 172 -2.31 5.97 4.13
C LEU A 172 -2.90 7.09 5.00
N ALA A 173 -4.14 7.50 4.75
CA ALA A 173 -4.74 8.67 5.39
C ALA A 173 -6.27 8.50 5.52
N PRO A 174 -6.95 9.27 6.39
CA PRO A 174 -8.39 9.12 6.61
C PRO A 174 -9.24 9.54 5.39
N ASP A 175 -8.72 10.40 4.52
CA ASP A 175 -9.40 10.90 3.32
C ASP A 175 -8.41 11.27 2.21
N VAL A 176 -8.93 11.56 1.00
CA VAL A 176 -8.10 11.84 -0.18
C VAL A 176 -7.28 13.11 0.00
N ARG A 177 -7.84 14.16 0.59
CA ARG A 177 -7.11 15.42 0.82
C ARG A 177 -5.92 15.23 1.74
N SER A 178 -6.10 14.45 2.81
CA SER A 178 -5.05 14.11 3.76
C SER A 178 -3.97 13.26 3.11
N ALA A 179 -4.35 12.28 2.28
CA ALA A 179 -3.39 11.45 1.53
C ALA A 179 -2.57 12.30 0.54
N VAL A 180 -3.20 13.23 -0.17
CA VAL A 180 -2.52 14.13 -1.11
C VAL A 180 -1.57 15.07 -0.38
N THR A 181 -2.03 15.70 0.70
CA THR A 181 -1.18 16.60 1.51
C THR A 181 0.04 15.84 2.07
N ALA A 182 -0.17 14.61 2.54
CA ALA A 182 0.92 13.73 2.96
C ALA A 182 1.90 13.42 1.82
N LEU A 183 1.40 13.12 0.61
CA LEU A 183 2.25 12.85 -0.55
C LEU A 183 3.06 14.09 -0.97
N GLU A 184 2.47 15.29 -0.93
CA GLU A 184 3.17 16.55 -1.17
C GLU A 184 4.31 16.73 -0.17
N MET A 185 4.08 16.47 1.13
CA MET A 185 5.14 16.50 2.15
C MET A 185 6.21 15.40 1.93
N MET A 186 5.82 14.22 1.44
CA MET A 186 6.77 13.11 1.17
C MET A 186 7.65 13.35 -0.06
N THR A 187 7.14 14.08 -1.06
CA THR A 187 7.81 14.31 -2.36
C THR A 187 8.45 15.69 -2.47
N GLY A 188 7.91 16.69 -1.78
CA GLY A 188 8.17 18.11 -1.99
C GLY A 188 7.39 18.72 -3.15
N TRP A 189 6.44 17.97 -3.72
CA TRP A 189 5.52 18.50 -4.74
C TRP A 189 4.49 19.45 -4.10
N THR A 190 3.86 20.25 -4.95
CA THR A 190 2.82 21.21 -4.55
C THR A 190 1.75 21.28 -5.62
N GLY A 191 0.49 21.45 -5.22
CA GLY A 191 -0.63 21.61 -6.15
C GLY A 191 -1.07 20.31 -6.81
N LEU A 192 -0.92 19.17 -6.14
CA LEU A 192 -1.44 17.88 -6.64
C LEU A 192 -2.96 17.89 -6.75
N LEU A 193 -3.64 18.63 -5.88
CA LEU A 193 -5.05 18.97 -6.05
C LEU A 193 -5.17 20.43 -6.51
N PRO A 194 -6.01 20.73 -7.52
CA PRO A 194 -6.32 22.10 -7.87
C PRO A 194 -7.13 22.78 -6.76
N ALA A 195 -7.05 24.12 -6.71
CA ALA A 195 -7.82 24.91 -5.75
C ALA A 195 -9.34 24.69 -5.89
N GLU A 196 -9.80 24.50 -7.12
CA GLU A 196 -11.18 24.16 -7.47
C GLU A 196 -11.19 22.82 -8.22
N PRO A 197 -11.37 21.68 -7.52
CA PRO A 197 -11.48 20.37 -8.15
C PRO A 197 -12.66 20.27 -9.10
N ARG A 198 -12.43 19.67 -10.26
CA ARG A 198 -13.48 19.42 -11.25
C ARG A 198 -14.51 18.41 -10.69
N PRO A 199 -15.81 18.59 -10.98
CA PRO A 199 -16.78 17.56 -10.67
C PRO A 199 -16.52 16.29 -11.50
N LEU A 200 -16.95 15.13 -10.99
CA LEU A 200 -16.73 13.84 -11.65
C LEU A 200 -17.20 13.82 -13.12
N ALA A 201 -18.32 14.50 -13.43
CA ALA A 201 -18.87 14.59 -14.78
C ALA A 201 -17.98 15.35 -15.79
N ALA A 202 -16.99 16.13 -15.31
CA ALA A 202 -16.02 16.82 -16.15
C ALA A 202 -14.69 16.07 -16.29
N LEU A 203 -14.59 14.87 -15.69
CA LEU A 203 -13.42 13.99 -15.73
C LEU A 203 -13.67 12.82 -16.67
N ARG A 204 -12.64 12.44 -17.43
CA ARG A 204 -12.66 11.27 -18.31
C ARG A 204 -12.26 10.05 -17.49
N VAL A 205 -13.23 9.42 -16.86
CA VAL A 205 -13.04 8.21 -16.04
C VAL A 205 -13.68 7.02 -16.75
N ALA A 206 -12.97 5.89 -16.79
CA ALA A 206 -13.48 4.63 -17.33
C ALA A 206 -13.38 3.50 -16.31
N ALA A 207 -14.16 2.43 -16.49
CA ALA A 207 -13.97 1.15 -15.80
C ALA A 207 -13.16 0.18 -16.67
N ALA A 208 -12.36 -0.70 -16.07
CA ALA A 208 -11.61 -1.70 -16.83
C ALA A 208 -12.49 -2.92 -17.18
N ARG A 209 -12.50 -3.33 -18.46
CA ARG A 209 -13.30 -4.48 -18.94
C ARG A 209 -12.85 -5.79 -18.32
N GLY A 210 -13.79 -6.57 -17.76
CA GLY A 210 -13.52 -7.93 -17.25
C GLY A 210 -12.74 -7.98 -15.94
N TRP A 211 -12.48 -6.83 -15.31
CA TRP A 211 -11.83 -6.80 -14.00
C TRP A 211 -12.81 -7.14 -12.86
N ASP A 212 -14.11 -7.04 -13.08
CA ASP A 212 -15.16 -7.47 -12.15
C ASP A 212 -15.37 -8.99 -12.06
N GLU A 213 -14.64 -9.78 -12.85
CA GLU A 213 -14.81 -11.23 -12.90
C GLU A 213 -14.38 -11.94 -11.61
N GLY A 214 -15.36 -12.60 -10.98
CA GLY A 214 -15.17 -13.48 -9.83
C GLY A 214 -14.84 -12.75 -8.54
N LEU A 215 -15.27 -11.49 -8.42
CA LEU A 215 -15.34 -10.78 -7.15
C LEU A 215 -16.33 -11.47 -6.19
N ASP A 216 -16.08 -11.39 -4.89
CA ASP A 216 -17.11 -11.71 -3.90
C ASP A 216 -18.35 -10.83 -4.11
N PRO A 217 -19.57 -11.32 -3.80
CA PRO A 217 -20.82 -10.62 -4.11
C PRO A 217 -20.88 -9.18 -3.60
N GLU A 218 -20.38 -8.92 -2.39
CA GLU A 218 -20.34 -7.58 -1.78
C GLU A 218 -19.41 -6.63 -2.53
N LEU A 219 -18.26 -7.13 -3.00
CA LEU A 219 -17.32 -6.36 -3.82
C LEU A 219 -17.90 -6.10 -5.21
N ALA A 220 -18.53 -7.10 -5.82
CA ALA A 220 -19.18 -6.96 -7.12
C ALA A 220 -20.27 -5.89 -7.08
N ALA A 221 -21.12 -5.91 -6.04
CA ALA A 221 -22.18 -4.92 -5.86
C ALA A 221 -21.61 -3.50 -5.65
N ALA A 222 -20.58 -3.35 -4.83
CA ALA A 222 -19.96 -2.05 -4.61
C ALA A 222 -19.22 -1.52 -5.84
N TYR A 223 -18.52 -2.39 -6.56
CA TYR A 223 -17.84 -2.03 -7.80
C TYR A 223 -18.84 -1.62 -8.89
N ALA A 224 -19.96 -2.35 -9.03
CA ALA A 224 -21.02 -1.99 -9.97
C ALA A 224 -21.60 -0.60 -9.67
N ARG A 225 -21.85 -0.29 -8.39
CA ARG A 225 -22.29 1.06 -7.97
C ARG A 225 -21.23 2.13 -8.23
N ALA A 226 -19.96 1.84 -7.93
CA ALA A 226 -18.84 2.76 -8.14
C ALA A 226 -18.55 3.05 -9.62
N THR A 227 -18.98 2.17 -10.53
CA THR A 227 -18.72 2.26 -11.97
C THR A 227 -19.97 2.49 -12.80
N GLU A 228 -21.11 2.75 -12.16
CA GLU A 228 -22.38 3.00 -12.84
C GLU A 228 -22.26 4.17 -13.81
N GLY A 229 -22.63 3.95 -15.07
CA GLY A 229 -22.58 4.97 -16.12
C GLY A 229 -21.17 5.28 -16.65
N LEU A 230 -20.11 4.67 -16.12
CA LEU A 230 -18.77 4.87 -16.65
C LEU A 230 -18.58 4.11 -17.98
N PRO A 231 -17.90 4.71 -18.98
CA PRO A 231 -17.45 3.98 -20.14
C PRO A 231 -16.46 2.87 -19.75
N VAL A 232 -16.31 1.86 -20.60
CA VAL A 232 -15.43 0.72 -20.37
C VAL A 232 -14.24 0.77 -21.33
N VAL A 233 -13.04 0.53 -20.81
CA VAL A 233 -11.78 0.46 -21.59
C VAL A 233 -11.09 -0.88 -21.40
N ASP A 234 -10.35 -1.32 -22.42
CA ASP A 234 -9.54 -2.53 -22.39
C ASP A 234 -8.13 -2.21 -21.91
N LEU A 235 -7.75 -2.75 -20.75
CA LEU A 235 -6.35 -2.76 -20.28
C LEU A 235 -5.67 -4.06 -20.72
N PRO A 236 -4.33 -4.13 -20.74
CA PRO A 236 -3.63 -5.40 -20.93
C PRO A 236 -4.09 -6.47 -19.94
N ASP A 237 -3.96 -7.74 -20.32
CA ASP A 237 -4.39 -8.85 -19.47
C ASP A 237 -3.72 -8.77 -18.09
N ARG A 238 -4.56 -8.65 -17.07
CA ARG A 238 -4.17 -8.46 -15.69
C ARG A 238 -3.25 -9.57 -15.18
N ARG A 239 -3.48 -10.81 -15.60
CA ARG A 239 -2.67 -11.97 -15.15
C ARG A 239 -1.27 -11.89 -15.76
N ARG A 240 -1.15 -11.54 -17.04
CA ARG A 240 0.12 -11.26 -17.73
C ARG A 240 0.88 -10.11 -17.06
N MET A 241 0.20 -8.99 -16.76
CA MET A 241 0.78 -7.85 -16.02
C MET A 241 1.31 -8.28 -14.64
N GLY A 242 0.51 -9.05 -13.90
CA GLY A 242 0.89 -9.54 -12.58
C GLY A 242 2.02 -10.56 -12.59
N ALA A 243 2.08 -11.43 -13.60
CA ALA A 243 3.09 -12.48 -13.72
C ALA A 243 4.49 -11.90 -13.89
N ALA A 244 4.67 -10.92 -14.78
CA ALA A 244 5.97 -10.25 -14.96
C ALA A 244 6.47 -9.60 -13.66
N GLY A 245 5.60 -8.87 -12.97
CA GLY A 245 5.94 -8.26 -11.67
C GLY A 245 6.24 -9.29 -10.58
N LEU A 246 5.53 -10.42 -10.55
CA LEU A 246 5.81 -11.49 -9.58
C LEU A 246 7.19 -12.11 -9.80
N THR A 247 7.59 -12.36 -11.05
CA THR A 247 8.93 -12.89 -11.37
C THR A 247 10.03 -11.94 -10.93
N ILE A 248 9.90 -10.64 -11.22
CA ILE A 248 10.83 -9.59 -10.79
C ILE A 248 10.94 -9.56 -9.26
N LEU A 249 9.78 -9.51 -8.58
CA LEU A 249 9.72 -9.45 -7.12
C LEU A 249 10.43 -10.66 -6.49
N ARG A 250 10.12 -11.88 -6.95
CA ARG A 250 10.71 -13.12 -6.43
C ARG A 250 12.23 -13.10 -6.56
N ALA A 251 12.74 -12.77 -7.75
CA ALA A 251 14.19 -12.74 -8.00
C ALA A 251 14.90 -11.73 -7.08
N GLU A 252 14.35 -10.54 -6.92
CA GLU A 252 14.98 -9.47 -6.12
C GLU A 252 14.88 -9.72 -4.61
N ALA A 253 13.74 -10.20 -4.13
CA ALA A 253 13.56 -10.57 -2.73
C ALA A 253 14.52 -11.71 -2.35
N ALA A 254 14.59 -12.77 -3.16
CA ALA A 254 15.49 -13.88 -2.93
C ALA A 254 16.96 -13.45 -2.99
N ALA A 255 17.32 -12.52 -3.88
CA ALA A 255 18.67 -11.98 -3.94
C ALA A 255 19.04 -11.19 -2.67
N PHE A 256 18.13 -10.40 -2.11
CA PHE A 256 18.35 -9.65 -0.86
C PHE A 256 18.52 -10.57 0.35
N HIS A 257 17.75 -11.67 0.41
CA HIS A 257 17.70 -12.58 1.56
C HIS A 257 18.66 -13.78 1.48
N ARG A 258 19.35 -14.00 0.34
CA ARG A 258 20.11 -15.22 0.02
C ARG A 258 20.98 -15.72 1.16
N ASP A 259 21.90 -14.89 1.63
CA ASP A 259 22.93 -15.30 2.59
C ASP A 259 22.31 -15.62 3.97
N TRP A 260 21.30 -14.85 4.38
CA TRP A 260 20.59 -15.09 5.64
C TRP A 260 19.68 -16.32 5.57
N LEU A 261 19.10 -16.62 4.41
CA LEU A 261 18.27 -17.81 4.23
C LEU A 261 19.12 -19.08 4.32
N GLU A 262 20.37 -19.04 3.82
CA GLU A 262 21.32 -20.16 3.96
C GLU A 262 21.84 -20.31 5.41
N GLN A 263 22.21 -19.20 6.05
CA GLN A 263 22.86 -19.24 7.37
C GLN A 263 21.87 -19.34 8.54
N TYR A 264 20.69 -18.74 8.40
CA TYR A 264 19.73 -18.54 9.49
C TYR A 264 18.27 -18.79 9.05
N PRO A 265 17.95 -19.92 8.39
CA PRO A 265 16.58 -20.20 7.91
C PRO A 265 15.55 -20.21 9.05
N ASP A 266 15.92 -20.68 10.23
CA ASP A 266 15.05 -20.76 11.42
C ASP A 266 14.69 -19.39 12.02
N ARG A 267 15.26 -18.29 11.48
CA ARG A 267 14.97 -16.91 11.91
C ARG A 267 13.87 -16.24 11.07
N TYR A 268 13.33 -16.95 10.08
CA TYR A 268 12.19 -16.51 9.27
C TYR A 268 10.89 -17.16 9.76
N GLY A 269 9.77 -16.47 9.56
CA GLY A 269 8.46 -17.11 9.59
C GLY A 269 8.31 -18.15 8.48
N ASP A 270 7.58 -19.23 8.75
CA ASP A 270 7.44 -20.36 7.81
C ASP A 270 6.84 -19.97 6.45
N GLU A 271 5.93 -19.00 6.40
CA GLU A 271 5.36 -18.51 5.14
C GLU A 271 6.43 -17.81 4.29
N VAL A 272 7.13 -16.82 4.87
CA VAL A 272 8.13 -16.03 4.15
C VAL A 272 9.33 -16.89 3.77
N ARG A 273 9.79 -17.78 4.65
CA ARG A 273 10.87 -18.74 4.36
C ARG A 273 10.58 -19.55 3.11
N ARG A 274 9.43 -20.24 3.07
CA ARG A 274 9.03 -21.10 1.93
C ARG A 274 8.94 -20.31 0.63
N ILE A 275 8.39 -19.10 0.67
CA ILE A 275 8.28 -18.24 -0.51
C ILE A 275 9.68 -17.82 -1.00
N LEU A 276 10.59 -17.45 -0.10
CA LEU A 276 11.96 -17.08 -0.47
C LEU A 276 12.75 -18.27 -1.01
N GLU A 277 12.65 -19.45 -0.39
CA GLU A 277 13.27 -20.70 -0.85
C GLU A 277 12.82 -21.03 -2.28
N GLN A 278 11.52 -21.01 -2.55
CA GLN A 278 10.97 -21.18 -3.90
C GLN A 278 11.41 -20.06 -4.86
N SER A 279 11.70 -18.87 -4.35
CA SER A 279 12.09 -17.73 -5.19
C SER A 279 13.56 -17.78 -5.61
N LEU A 280 14.40 -18.60 -4.95
CA LEU A 280 15.76 -18.88 -5.39
C LEU A 280 15.81 -19.66 -6.72
N GLU A 281 14.71 -20.32 -7.10
CA GLU A 281 14.59 -21.08 -8.36
C GLU A 281 14.46 -20.17 -9.59
N VAL A 282 14.11 -18.89 -9.40
CA VAL A 282 13.96 -17.94 -10.52
C VAL A 282 15.31 -17.72 -11.19
N THR A 283 15.38 -18.07 -12.47
CA THR A 283 16.60 -17.98 -13.26
C THR A 283 16.89 -16.55 -13.71
N ARG A 284 18.16 -16.25 -14.01
CA ARG A 284 18.55 -14.97 -14.64
C ARG A 284 17.83 -14.73 -15.96
N ARG A 285 17.53 -15.79 -16.72
CA ARG A 285 16.78 -15.71 -17.98
C ARG A 285 15.36 -15.23 -17.71
N GLU A 286 14.63 -15.89 -16.80
CA GLU A 286 13.25 -15.51 -16.45
C GLU A 286 13.18 -14.09 -15.89
N TYR A 287 14.14 -13.68 -15.05
CA TYR A 287 14.23 -12.31 -14.56
C TYR A 287 14.44 -11.30 -15.70
N THR A 288 15.36 -11.58 -16.62
CA THR A 288 15.62 -10.70 -17.77
C THR A 288 14.42 -10.61 -18.71
N GLU A 289 13.76 -11.73 -18.99
CA GLU A 289 12.53 -11.80 -19.78
C GLU A 289 11.40 -11.01 -19.12
N ALA A 290 11.27 -11.11 -17.80
CA ALA A 290 10.26 -10.36 -17.04
C ALA A 290 10.51 -8.84 -17.08
N LEU A 291 11.76 -8.37 -17.04
CA LEU A 291 12.10 -6.94 -17.20
C LEU A 291 11.77 -6.41 -18.60
N LEU A 292 12.07 -7.19 -19.65
CA LEU A 292 11.68 -6.86 -21.02
C LEU A 292 10.16 -6.79 -21.15
N GLU A 293 9.46 -7.75 -20.54
CA GLU A 293 8.01 -7.81 -20.56
C GLU A 293 7.35 -6.67 -19.78
N GLN A 294 7.90 -6.32 -18.62
CA GLN A 294 7.49 -5.15 -17.85
C GLN A 294 7.52 -3.87 -18.71
N SER A 295 8.58 -3.70 -19.51
CA SER A 295 8.73 -2.55 -20.40
C SER A 295 7.66 -2.53 -21.49
N ARG A 296 7.35 -3.68 -22.12
CA ARG A 296 6.30 -3.79 -23.15
C ARG A 296 4.92 -3.50 -22.57
N ILE A 297 4.56 -4.18 -21.48
CA ILE A 297 3.26 -4.03 -20.84
C ILE A 297 3.04 -2.59 -20.36
N ARG A 298 4.09 -1.91 -19.87
CA ARG A 298 3.99 -0.48 -19.50
C ARG A 298 3.54 0.38 -20.68
N VAL A 299 4.15 0.19 -21.86
CA VAL A 299 3.76 0.93 -23.08
C VAL A 299 2.33 0.59 -23.49
N GLU A 300 1.94 -0.69 -23.45
CA GLU A 300 0.57 -1.13 -23.76
C GLU A 300 -0.46 -0.52 -22.80
N THR A 301 -0.17 -0.49 -21.49
CA THR A 301 -1.05 0.13 -20.49
C THR A 301 -1.17 1.63 -20.69
N GLU A 302 -0.06 2.35 -20.95
CA GLU A 302 -0.11 3.79 -21.21
C GLU A 302 -0.89 4.13 -22.49
N ALA A 303 -0.79 3.30 -23.52
CA ALA A 303 -1.58 3.45 -24.74
C ALA A 303 -3.08 3.20 -24.48
N ALA A 304 -3.41 2.16 -23.69
CA ALA A 304 -4.79 1.86 -23.32
C ALA A 304 -5.44 2.96 -22.47
N MET A 305 -4.65 3.66 -21.67
CA MET A 305 -5.11 4.78 -20.83
C MET A 305 -5.05 6.13 -21.53
N ASP A 306 -4.65 6.19 -22.81
CA ASP A 306 -4.53 7.47 -23.50
C ASP A 306 -5.88 8.19 -23.63
N GLY A 307 -5.89 9.47 -23.31
CA GLY A 307 -7.09 10.29 -23.21
C GLY A 307 -7.93 10.09 -21.94
N TRP A 308 -7.69 9.09 -21.10
CA TRP A 308 -8.39 8.95 -19.82
C TRP A 308 -7.64 9.69 -18.70
N ASP A 309 -8.39 10.36 -17.82
CA ASP A 309 -7.84 10.93 -16.58
C ASP A 309 -7.53 9.78 -15.59
N ALA A 310 -8.40 8.78 -15.52
CA ALA A 310 -8.17 7.57 -14.73
C ALA A 310 -9.01 6.37 -15.20
N VAL A 311 -8.59 5.17 -14.77
CA VAL A 311 -9.34 3.93 -14.90
C VAL A 311 -9.64 3.36 -13.51
N VAL A 312 -10.90 3.02 -13.27
CA VAL A 312 -11.40 2.43 -12.03
C VAL A 312 -11.34 0.91 -12.12
N VAL A 313 -10.82 0.29 -11.06
CA VAL A 313 -10.69 -1.16 -10.91
C VAL A 313 -11.00 -1.58 -9.46
N PRO A 314 -11.42 -2.84 -9.22
CA PRO A 314 -11.50 -3.36 -7.86
C PRO A 314 -10.12 -3.35 -7.20
N THR A 315 -10.04 -3.12 -5.88
CA THR A 315 -8.75 -3.17 -5.17
C THR A 315 -8.35 -4.60 -4.81
N THR A 316 -9.30 -5.43 -4.41
CA THR A 316 -9.11 -6.86 -4.09
C THR A 316 -10.19 -7.69 -4.77
N ARG A 317 -10.00 -9.02 -4.82
CA ARG A 317 -11.02 -9.95 -5.33
C ARG A 317 -12.03 -10.38 -4.27
N VAL A 318 -11.53 -10.50 -3.04
CA VAL A 318 -12.23 -11.12 -1.92
C VAL A 318 -12.35 -10.14 -0.76
N MET A 319 -13.34 -10.39 0.09
CA MET A 319 -13.46 -9.79 1.42
C MET A 319 -12.20 -10.08 2.25
N PRO A 320 -11.89 -9.26 3.27
CA PRO A 320 -10.84 -9.57 4.23
C PRO A 320 -11.01 -10.99 4.79
N PRO A 321 -10.02 -11.90 4.65
CA PRO A 321 -10.05 -13.22 5.28
C PRO A 321 -9.95 -13.15 6.81
N ARG A 322 -10.37 -14.19 7.53
CA ARG A 322 -10.08 -14.31 8.97
C ARG A 322 -8.59 -14.63 9.18
N PRO A 323 -7.99 -14.20 10.29
CA PRO A 323 -6.65 -14.62 10.65
C PRO A 323 -6.53 -16.16 10.71
N GLY A 324 -5.50 -16.73 10.08
CA GLY A 324 -5.24 -18.17 10.09
C GLY A 324 -6.06 -18.99 9.09
N GLU A 325 -7.07 -18.43 8.43
CA GLU A 325 -7.78 -19.13 7.36
C GLU A 325 -6.92 -19.24 6.08
N PRO A 326 -6.95 -20.38 5.38
CA PRO A 326 -6.32 -20.50 4.07
C PRO A 326 -6.89 -19.46 3.10
N TYR A 327 -6.01 -18.82 2.33
CA TYR A 327 -6.40 -17.83 1.33
C TYR A 327 -5.54 -17.99 0.08
N ASP A 328 -6.10 -17.65 -1.08
CA ASP A 328 -5.32 -17.52 -2.32
C ASP A 328 -4.72 -16.11 -2.38
N ARG A 329 -3.39 -16.03 -2.28
CA ARG A 329 -2.65 -14.78 -2.38
C ARG A 329 -2.87 -14.04 -3.71
N GLY A 330 -3.12 -14.77 -4.79
CA GLY A 330 -3.49 -14.23 -6.09
C GLY A 330 -4.79 -13.45 -6.05
N ASN A 331 -5.75 -13.86 -5.22
CA ASN A 331 -7.03 -13.15 -5.07
C ASN A 331 -6.87 -11.78 -4.38
N LEU A 332 -5.87 -11.62 -3.51
CA LEU A 332 -5.60 -10.32 -2.85
C LEU A 332 -4.72 -9.40 -3.68
N THR A 333 -3.78 -9.96 -4.46
CA THR A 333 -2.75 -9.18 -5.17
C THR A 333 -2.98 -9.04 -6.66
N GLY A 334 -3.87 -9.85 -7.25
CA GLY A 334 -4.10 -9.89 -8.69
C GLY A 334 -4.69 -8.59 -9.24
N TYR A 335 -5.25 -7.75 -8.40
CA TYR A 335 -5.83 -6.44 -8.74
C TYR A 335 -4.87 -5.27 -8.55
N THR A 336 -3.89 -5.43 -7.68
CA THR A 336 -2.98 -4.36 -7.27
C THR A 336 -1.60 -4.46 -7.93
N ARG A 337 -1.03 -5.66 -7.98
CA ARG A 337 0.28 -5.95 -8.58
C ARG A 337 0.47 -5.48 -10.03
N PRO A 338 -0.53 -5.57 -10.93
CA PRO A 338 -0.41 -5.06 -12.30
C PRO A 338 0.18 -3.63 -12.34
N PHE A 339 -0.29 -2.74 -11.47
CA PHE A 339 0.12 -1.33 -11.45
C PHE A 339 1.42 -1.08 -10.65
N ASN A 340 1.95 -2.08 -9.94
CA ASN A 340 3.35 -2.06 -9.52
C ASN A 340 4.25 -2.41 -10.70
N THR A 341 3.90 -3.46 -11.46
CA THR A 341 4.64 -3.87 -12.67
C THR A 341 4.78 -2.69 -13.62
N THR A 342 3.67 -2.00 -13.91
CA THR A 342 3.64 -0.90 -14.87
C THR A 342 3.84 0.49 -14.26
N GLY A 343 3.93 0.59 -12.93
CA GLY A 343 4.40 1.77 -12.20
C GLY A 343 3.46 2.98 -12.11
N GLN A 344 2.23 2.90 -12.61
CA GLN A 344 1.22 3.97 -12.55
C GLN A 344 0.89 4.37 -11.11
N PRO A 345 0.53 5.64 -10.84
CA PRO A 345 -0.02 6.04 -9.57
C PRO A 345 -1.43 5.47 -9.38
N VAL A 346 -1.77 5.07 -8.16
CA VAL A 346 -3.06 4.48 -7.81
C VAL A 346 -3.53 5.00 -6.45
N VAL A 347 -4.77 5.46 -6.38
CA VAL A 347 -5.44 5.82 -5.12
C VAL A 347 -6.54 4.82 -4.83
N THR A 348 -6.46 4.14 -3.69
CA THR A 348 -7.57 3.33 -3.16
C THR A 348 -8.44 4.20 -2.27
N VAL A 349 -9.73 4.27 -2.59
CA VAL A 349 -10.74 5.04 -1.85
C VAL A 349 -11.77 4.06 -1.28
N PRO A 350 -12.22 4.23 -0.02
CA PRO A 350 -13.32 3.42 0.53
C PRO A 350 -14.57 3.48 -0.35
N ALA A 351 -15.19 2.34 -0.60
CA ALA A 351 -16.43 2.24 -1.39
C ALA A 351 -17.63 2.83 -0.62
N PRO A 352 -18.70 3.31 -1.32
CA PRO A 352 -19.92 3.84 -0.69
C PRO A 352 -20.78 2.73 -0.08
N LEU A 353 -20.35 2.21 1.06
CA LEU A 353 -21.06 1.18 1.83
C LEU A 353 -21.72 1.75 3.10
N PRO A 354 -22.73 1.06 3.65
CA PRO A 354 -23.23 1.35 5.00
C PRO A 354 -22.11 1.38 6.04
N GLU A 355 -22.27 2.17 7.10
CA GLU A 355 -21.23 2.39 8.11
C GLU A 355 -20.81 1.12 8.88
N ASP A 356 -21.75 0.18 9.04
CA ASP A 356 -21.58 -1.12 9.70
C ASP A 356 -21.04 -2.22 8.78
N ALA A 357 -20.92 -1.95 7.47
CA ALA A 357 -20.37 -2.91 6.53
C ALA A 357 -18.85 -3.07 6.72
N ILE A 358 -18.35 -4.28 6.45
CA ILE A 358 -16.90 -4.51 6.37
C ILE A 358 -16.35 -3.65 5.22
N PRO A 359 -15.35 -2.78 5.47
CA PRO A 359 -14.85 -1.89 4.43
C PRO A 359 -14.20 -2.64 3.27
N ILE A 360 -14.39 -2.07 2.09
CA ILE A 360 -13.70 -2.44 0.85
C ILE A 360 -13.32 -1.16 0.10
N GLY A 361 -12.28 -1.24 -0.72
CA GLY A 361 -11.77 -0.12 -1.48
C GLY A 361 -11.93 -0.30 -2.98
N ILE A 362 -12.13 0.82 -3.67
CA ILE A 362 -12.08 0.93 -5.13
C ILE A 362 -10.77 1.63 -5.50
N SER A 363 -10.05 1.09 -6.48
CA SER A 363 -8.78 1.66 -6.93
C SER A 363 -9.00 2.52 -8.16
N VAL A 364 -8.48 3.74 -8.10
CA VAL A 364 -8.44 4.72 -9.18
C VAL A 364 -7.01 4.74 -9.71
N VAL A 365 -6.82 4.37 -10.97
CA VAL A 365 -5.50 4.21 -11.59
C VAL A 365 -5.28 5.39 -12.54
N GLY A 366 -4.22 6.16 -12.33
CA GLY A 366 -3.79 7.23 -13.23
C GLY A 366 -2.80 6.75 -14.26
N ARG A 367 -2.48 7.60 -15.23
CA ARG A 367 -1.36 7.38 -16.17
C ARG A 367 -0.02 7.49 -15.44
N PHE A 368 1.05 6.90 -15.99
CA PHE A 368 2.38 7.04 -15.41
C PHE A 368 2.79 8.52 -15.32
N GLY A 369 3.14 8.99 -14.11
CA GLY A 369 3.39 10.41 -13.82
C GLY A 369 2.14 11.28 -13.65
N GLY A 370 0.94 10.68 -13.75
CA GLY A 370 -0.36 11.34 -13.63
C GLY A 370 -0.88 11.47 -12.19
N ASP A 371 0.01 11.65 -11.21
CA ASP A 371 -0.33 11.68 -9.78
C ASP A 371 -1.38 12.75 -9.43
N ALA A 372 -1.29 13.94 -10.03
CA ALA A 372 -2.27 15.01 -9.83
C ALA A 372 -3.65 14.66 -10.41
N GLY A 373 -3.68 14.05 -11.60
CA GLY A 373 -4.92 13.64 -12.26
C GLY A 373 -5.66 12.55 -11.47
N VAL A 374 -4.93 11.53 -11.01
CA VAL A 374 -5.53 10.46 -10.20
C VAL A 374 -5.99 10.96 -8.83
N ALA A 375 -5.28 11.92 -8.24
CA ALA A 375 -5.68 12.57 -7.00
C ALA A 375 -7.02 13.31 -7.15
N GLU A 376 -7.18 14.07 -8.23
CA GLU A 376 -8.41 14.81 -8.52
C GLU A 376 -9.60 13.87 -8.77
N VAL A 377 -9.41 12.79 -9.56
CA VAL A 377 -10.47 11.78 -9.77
C VAL A 377 -10.84 11.09 -8.47
N ALA A 378 -9.86 10.69 -7.65
CA ALA A 378 -10.13 10.06 -6.36
C ALA A 378 -10.92 10.98 -5.43
N LEU A 379 -10.60 12.28 -5.39
CA LEU A 379 -11.33 13.27 -4.59
C LEU A 379 -12.77 13.46 -5.09
N ALA A 380 -12.97 13.51 -6.42
CA ALA A 380 -14.29 13.64 -7.01
C ALA A 380 -15.17 12.42 -6.68
N LEU A 381 -14.61 11.21 -6.73
CA LEU A 381 -15.30 9.97 -6.34
C LEU A 381 -15.62 9.95 -4.84
N GLU A 382 -14.63 10.24 -3.98
CA GLU A 382 -14.84 10.32 -2.52
C GLU A 382 -15.96 11.31 -2.18
N THR A 383 -16.01 12.47 -2.84
CA THR A 383 -17.05 13.48 -2.62
C THR A 383 -18.42 12.97 -3.06
N ALA A 384 -18.52 12.36 -4.24
CA ALA A 384 -19.77 11.83 -4.78
C ALA A 384 -20.33 10.62 -3.99
N TRP A 385 -19.46 9.89 -3.28
CA TRP A 385 -19.84 8.71 -2.50
C TRP A 385 -20.25 9.02 -1.06
N ARG A 386 -19.93 10.21 -0.57
CA ARG A 386 -20.35 10.70 0.76
C ARG A 386 -21.73 11.36 0.74
N THR A 387 -22.22 11.75 -0.45
CA THR A 387 -23.57 12.29 -0.69
C THR A 387 -24.56 11.18 -0.98
#